data_AF-A0A444ZJR6-F1
#
_entry.id   AF-A0A444ZJR6-F1
#
_cell.length_a   1.000
_cell.length_b   1.000
_cell.length_c   1.000
_cell.angle_alpha   90.00
_cell.angle_beta   90.00
_cell.angle_gamma   90.00
#
_symmetry.space_group_name_H-M   'P 1'
#
loop_
_entity.id
_entity.type
_entity.pdbx_description
1 polymer ?
#
loop_
_entity_poly.entity_id
_entity_poly.type
_entity_poly.pdbx_seq_one_letter_code
_entity_poly.pdbx_strand_id
1 'polypeptide(L)'
;MERPNSRRIMIKFNNKKQPIGDEVGLLSGILGLLGSEYGKFLICEESWHKITTKDKVYNECVKQIFHFDEDSEGTIKKNILKSMGKSWKDTKLRLYDAYYDPTSTTK
;
A
#
# COMPACT_ATOMS: atom_id res chain seq x y z
N MET A 1 16.66 20.56 1.23
CA MET A 1 15.99 20.98 2.47
C MET A 1 15.58 19.72 3.21
N GLU A 2 16.23 19.40 4.32
CA GLU A 2 15.75 18.35 5.22
C GLU A 2 14.50 18.87 5.93
N ARG A 3 13.39 18.12 5.84
CA ARG A 3 12.22 18.38 6.67
C ARG A 3 12.60 18.08 8.12
N PRO A 4 12.14 18.86 9.11
CA PRO A 4 12.37 18.53 10.51
C PRO A 4 11.86 17.12 10.75
N ASN A 5 12.55 16.32 11.57
CA ASN A 5 12.12 14.99 11.95
C ASN A 5 10.77 15.08 12.69
N SER A 6 9.70 15.18 11.93
CA SER A 6 8.33 15.01 12.38
C SER A 6 8.26 13.65 13.07
N ARG A 7 7.54 13.61 14.18
CA ARG A 7 7.30 12.44 15.03
C ARG A 7 6.74 11.27 14.21
N ARG A 8 7.61 10.52 13.54
CA ARG A 8 7.25 9.33 12.75
C ARG A 8 6.86 8.20 13.68
N ILE A 9 5.87 7.43 13.28
CA ILE A 9 5.39 6.29 14.06
C ILE A 9 6.37 5.14 13.87
N MET A 10 6.95 4.66 14.98
CA MET A 10 7.92 3.57 14.91
C MET A 10 7.19 2.24 14.75
N ILE A 11 7.49 1.52 13.67
CA ILE A 11 6.98 0.17 13.44
C ILE A 11 8.09 -0.82 13.75
N LYS A 12 7.80 -1.77 14.64
CA LYS A 12 8.70 -2.88 14.92
C LYS A 12 8.38 -4.05 14.01
N PHE A 13 9.41 -4.76 13.58
CA PHE A 13 9.27 -5.99 12.81
C PHE A 13 9.90 -7.15 13.59
N ASN A 14 9.27 -8.32 13.51
CA ASN A 14 9.85 -9.54 14.06
C ASN A 14 10.94 -10.10 13.12
N ASN A 15 11.60 -11.19 13.54
CA ASN A 15 12.64 -11.85 12.74
C ASN A 15 12.13 -12.37 11.38
N LYS A 16 10.83 -12.60 11.24
CA LYS A 16 10.16 -12.98 9.98
C LYS A 16 9.76 -11.76 9.12
N LYS A 17 10.20 -10.55 9.50
CA LYS A 17 9.89 -9.28 8.80
C LYS A 17 8.38 -9.00 8.74
N GLN A 18 7.64 -9.45 9.75
CA GLN A 18 6.23 -9.11 9.94
C GLN A 18 6.12 -7.99 10.98
N PRO A 19 5.25 -6.98 10.75
CA PRO A 19 5.08 -5.90 11.70
C PRO A 19 4.43 -6.43 12.98
N ILE A 20 4.86 -5.93 14.13
CA ILE A 20 4.39 -6.30 15.48
C ILE A 20 4.13 -5.05 16.32
N GLY A 21 3.25 -5.15 17.31
CA GLY A 21 2.83 -4.04 18.17
C GLY A 21 1.43 -3.52 17.85
N ASP A 22 1.01 -2.50 18.59
CA ASP A 22 -0.33 -1.92 18.47
C ASP A 22 -0.48 -1.09 17.17
N GLU A 23 0.64 -0.65 16.60
CA GLU A 23 0.70 0.17 15.39
C GLU A 23 0.45 -0.64 14.10
N VAL A 24 0.40 -1.98 14.17
CA VAL A 24 0.19 -2.87 13.02
C VAL A 24 -1.16 -2.59 12.35
N GLY A 25 -2.21 -2.33 13.15
CA GLY A 25 -3.53 -1.99 12.64
C GLY A 25 -3.53 -0.66 11.88
N LEU A 26 -2.77 0.32 12.38
CA LEU A 26 -2.62 1.61 11.70
C LEU A 26 -1.85 1.46 10.39
N LEU A 27 -0.75 0.71 10.40
CA LEU A 27 0.01 0.42 9.18
C LEU A 27 -0.88 -0.27 8.15
N SER A 28 -1.61 -1.32 8.51
CA SER A 28 -2.47 -2.04 7.57
C SER A 28 -3.58 -1.16 7.01
N GLY A 29 -4.21 -0.31 7.84
CA GLY A 29 -5.21 0.65 7.41
C GLY A 29 -4.65 1.68 6.41
N ILE A 30 -3.50 2.27 6.70
CA ILE A 30 -2.85 3.25 5.80
C ILE A 30 -2.41 2.59 4.48
N LEU A 31 -1.85 1.38 4.52
CA LEU A 31 -1.48 0.66 3.29
C LEU A 31 -2.72 0.27 2.47
N GLY A 32 -3.82 -0.08 3.13
CA GLY A 32 -5.12 -0.30 2.50
C GLY A 32 -5.59 0.96 1.76
N LEU A 33 -5.63 2.09 2.45
CA LEU A 33 -6.02 3.39 1.88
C LEU A 33 -5.13 3.77 0.68
N LEU A 34 -3.81 3.70 0.85
CA LEU A 34 -2.87 4.04 -0.22
C LEU A 34 -3.05 3.12 -1.43
N GLY A 35 -3.22 1.81 -1.22
CA GLY A 35 -3.44 0.86 -2.31
C GLY A 35 -4.73 1.08 -3.09
N SER A 36 -5.76 1.67 -2.45
CA SER A 36 -7.05 2.00 -3.07
C SER A 36 -7.04 3.35 -3.81
N GLU A 37 -5.98 4.15 -3.71
CA GLU A 37 -5.87 5.46 -4.36
C GLU A 37 -5.61 5.33 -5.87
N TYR A 38 -6.68 5.29 -6.66
CA TYR A 38 -6.59 5.16 -8.12
C TYR A 38 -5.96 6.37 -8.82
N GLY A 39 -5.90 7.54 -8.17
CA GLY A 39 -5.13 8.69 -8.64
C GLY A 39 -3.60 8.46 -8.59
N LYS A 40 -3.14 7.53 -7.73
CA LYS A 40 -1.73 7.14 -7.61
C LYS A 40 -1.45 5.83 -8.33
N PHE A 41 -2.43 4.92 -8.38
CA PHE A 41 -2.34 3.61 -8.99
C PHE A 41 -3.43 3.40 -10.04
N LEU A 42 -3.07 3.64 -11.30
CA LEU A 42 -4.01 3.53 -12.42
C LEU A 42 -4.71 2.16 -12.43
N ILE A 43 -6.04 2.16 -12.47
CA ILE A 43 -6.86 0.95 -12.48
C ILE A 43 -6.91 0.26 -13.85
N CYS A 44 -6.60 1.00 -14.93
CA CYS A 44 -6.49 0.46 -16.27
C CYS A 44 -5.28 -0.48 -16.44
N GLU A 45 -4.29 -0.38 -15.54
CA GLU A 45 -3.15 -1.29 -15.57
C GLU A 45 -3.59 -2.73 -15.28
N GLU A 46 -3.11 -3.66 -16.10
CA GLU A 46 -3.48 -5.07 -16.01
C GLU A 46 -2.93 -5.71 -14.73
N SER A 47 -1.75 -5.28 -14.27
CA SER A 47 -1.09 -5.90 -13.13
C SER A 47 -0.34 -4.90 -12.26
N TRP A 48 -0.27 -5.23 -10.97
CA TRP A 48 0.50 -4.46 -9.97
C TRP A 48 1.99 -4.32 -10.34
N HIS A 49 2.53 -5.25 -11.15
CA HIS A 49 3.91 -5.18 -11.59
C HIS A 49 4.16 -4.00 -12.54
N LYS A 50 3.15 -3.63 -13.36
CA LYS A 50 3.21 -2.50 -14.30
C LYS A 50 3.08 -1.13 -13.62
N ILE A 51 2.58 -1.09 -12.39
CA ILE A 51 2.49 0.14 -11.59
C ILE A 51 3.91 0.61 -11.21
N THR A 52 4.40 1.66 -11.88
CA THR A 52 5.73 2.25 -11.66
C THR A 52 5.77 3.24 -10.51
N THR A 53 4.62 3.79 -10.11
CA THR A 53 4.48 4.81 -9.06
C THR A 53 4.57 4.26 -7.64
N LYS A 54 4.49 2.94 -7.46
CA LYS A 54 4.46 2.28 -6.13
C LYS A 54 5.69 2.58 -5.27
N ASP A 55 6.87 2.65 -5.88
CA ASP A 55 8.11 2.99 -5.17
C ASP A 55 8.13 4.46 -4.72
N LYS A 56 7.57 5.35 -5.54
CA LYS A 56 7.39 6.76 -5.18
C LYS A 56 6.43 6.90 -4.01
N VAL A 57 5.28 6.22 -4.05
CA VAL A 57 4.30 6.23 -2.94
C VAL A 57 4.91 5.64 -1.66
N TYR A 58 5.70 4.57 -1.75
CA TYR A 58 6.43 4.03 -0.61
C TYR A 58 7.36 5.10 0.03
N ASN A 59 8.19 5.76 -0.77
CA ASN A 59 9.15 6.75 -0.26
C ASN A 59 8.49 8.04 0.22
N GLU A 60 7.47 8.53 -0.48
CA GLU A 60 6.86 9.84 -0.21
C GLU A 60 5.68 9.76 0.77
N CYS A 61 4.98 8.63 0.88
CA CYS A 61 3.86 8.48 1.81
C CYS A 61 4.24 7.59 3.00
N VAL A 62 4.68 6.35 2.74
CA VAL A 62 4.92 5.38 3.82
C VAL A 62 6.09 5.82 4.70
N LYS A 63 7.25 6.15 4.12
CA LYS A 63 8.44 6.58 4.89
C LYS A 63 8.32 7.97 5.53
N GLN A 64 7.30 8.75 5.15
CA GLN A 64 6.98 10.02 5.82
C GLN A 64 6.14 9.83 7.08
N ILE A 65 5.28 8.80 7.11
CA ILE A 65 4.41 8.50 8.25
C ILE A 65 5.12 7.58 9.26
N PHE A 66 5.81 6.56 8.74
CA PHE A 66 6.39 5.49 9.53
C PHE A 66 7.92 5.54 9.52
N HIS A 67 8.50 5.13 10.64
CA HIS A 67 9.93 4.85 10.78
C HIS A 67 10.12 3.39 11.16
N PHE A 68 11.05 2.71 10.52
CA PHE A 68 11.41 1.33 10.80
C PHE A 68 12.80 1.05 10.24
N ASP A 69 13.48 0.08 10.85
CA ASP A 69 14.77 -0.41 10.36
C ASP A 69 14.56 -1.20 9.08
N GLU A 70 15.15 -0.73 7.98
CA GLU A 70 15.12 -1.48 6.74
C GLU A 70 16.00 -2.73 6.85
N ASP A 71 15.55 -3.82 6.26
CA ASP A 71 16.34 -5.03 6.13
C ASP A 71 17.17 -4.98 4.85
N SER A 72 18.39 -5.54 4.91
CA SER A 72 19.33 -5.57 3.78
C SER A 72 18.77 -6.24 2.52
N GLU A 73 17.84 -7.17 2.68
CA GLU A 73 17.21 -7.93 1.58
C GLU A 73 16.00 -7.20 0.96
N GLY A 74 15.57 -6.09 1.55
CA GLY A 74 14.40 -5.31 1.16
C GLY A 74 13.08 -6.07 1.31
N THR A 75 13.04 -7.12 2.14
CA THR A 75 11.87 -7.96 2.39
C THR A 75 10.74 -7.16 3.06
N ILE A 76 11.06 -6.25 3.98
CA ILE A 76 10.07 -5.36 4.61
C ILE A 76 9.39 -4.49 3.55
N LYS A 77 10.19 -3.85 2.68
CA LYS A 77 9.68 -3.06 1.57
C LYS A 77 8.79 -3.90 0.64
N LYS A 78 9.25 -5.10 0.25
CA LYS A 78 8.46 -6.03 -0.58
C LYS A 78 7.12 -6.38 0.07
N ASN A 79 7.09 -6.66 1.37
CA ASN A 79 5.87 -6.97 2.12
C ASN A 79 4.90 -5.78 2.14
N ILE A 80 5.40 -4.56 2.37
CA ILE A 80 4.61 -3.32 2.34
C ILE A 80 4.00 -3.10 0.94
N LEU A 81 4.81 -3.19 -0.11
CA LEU A 81 4.35 -3.06 -1.50
C LEU A 81 3.33 -4.14 -1.86
N LYS A 82 3.50 -5.37 -1.36
CA LYS A 82 2.55 -6.47 -1.55
C LYS A 82 1.21 -6.19 -0.88
N SER A 83 1.22 -5.61 0.32
CA SER A 83 0.00 -5.20 1.02
C SER A 83 -0.78 -4.13 0.26
N MET A 84 -0.10 -3.07 -0.21
CA MET A 84 -0.74 -2.05 -1.07
C MET A 84 -1.26 -2.67 -2.37
N GLY A 85 -0.48 -3.55 -3.00
CA GLY A 85 -0.89 -4.24 -4.22
C GLY A 85 -2.10 -5.14 -4.05
N LYS A 86 -2.32 -5.71 -2.85
CA LYS A 86 -3.55 -6.44 -2.53
C LYS A 86 -4.74 -5.49 -2.52
N SER A 87 -4.64 -4.37 -1.80
CA SER A 87 -5.72 -3.38 -1.74
C SER A 87 -6.05 -2.79 -3.13
N TRP A 88 -5.04 -2.54 -3.97
CA TRP A 88 -5.24 -2.11 -5.36
C TRP A 88 -6.05 -3.13 -6.18
N LYS A 89 -5.72 -4.43 -6.09
CA LYS A 89 -6.47 -5.49 -6.76
C LYS A 89 -7.90 -5.59 -6.26
N ASP A 90 -8.09 -5.57 -4.95
CA ASP A 90 -9.41 -5.64 -4.32
C ASP A 90 -10.29 -4.44 -4.73
N THR A 91 -9.68 -3.25 -4.82
CA THR A 91 -10.35 -2.02 -5.27
C THR A 91 -10.72 -2.11 -6.75
N LYS A 92 -9.79 -2.56 -7.60
CA LYS A 92 -10.05 -2.77 -9.04
C LYS A 92 -11.18 -3.76 -9.27
N LEU A 93 -11.20 -4.88 -8.53
CA LEU A 93 -12.26 -5.88 -8.61
C LEU A 93 -13.62 -5.30 -8.19
N ARG A 94 -13.68 -4.60 -7.05
CA ARG A 94 -14.92 -3.93 -6.60
C ARG A 94 -15.48 -2.95 -7.62
N LEU A 95 -14.62 -2.18 -8.28
CA LEU A 95 -15.05 -1.26 -9.35
C LEU A 95 -15.57 -2.03 -10.56
N TYR A 96 -14.91 -3.12 -10.95
CA TYR A 96 -15.41 -3.97 -12.03
C TYR A 96 -16.79 -4.54 -11.71
N ASP A 97 -16.97 -5.09 -10.51
CA ASP A 97 -18.26 -5.63 -10.06
C ASP A 97 -19.34 -4.53 -9.97
N ALA A 98 -18.98 -3.32 -9.56
CA ALA A 98 -19.95 -2.22 -9.43
C ALA A 98 -20.42 -1.64 -10.77
N TYR A 99 -19.59 -1.64 -11.81
CA TYR A 99 -19.86 -0.93 -13.07
C TYR A 99 -19.99 -1.84 -14.30
N TYR A 100 -19.53 -3.08 -14.20
CA TYR A 100 -19.43 -4.03 -15.32
C TYR A 100 -20.08 -5.38 -15.04
N ASP A 101 -20.80 -5.53 -13.92
CA ASP A 101 -21.57 -6.75 -13.64
C ASP A 101 -22.58 -7.00 -14.79
N PRO A 102 -22.40 -8.06 -15.60
CA PRO A 102 -23.29 -8.35 -16.73
C PRO A 102 -24.73 -8.64 -16.29
N THR A 103 -24.95 -8.98 -15.02
CA THR A 103 -26.28 -9.24 -14.46
C THR A 103 -27.03 -7.97 -14.09
N SER A 104 -26.33 -6.84 -13.98
CA SER A 104 -26.92 -5.50 -13.92
C SER A 104 -27.35 -5.00 -15.31
N THR A 105 -28.13 -5.84 -16.01
CA THR A 105 -28.90 -5.38 -17.16
C THR A 105 -30.04 -4.52 -16.62
N THR A 106 -29.84 -3.21 -16.59
CA THR A 106 -30.91 -2.23 -16.36
C THR A 106 -31.98 -2.45 -17.43
N LYS A 107 -33.18 -2.86 -17.00
CA LYS A 107 -34.41 -2.81 -17.80
C LYS A 107 -34.88 -1.38 -17.95
#